data_AF-A0A2M9IX37-F1
#
_entry.id   AF-A0A2M9IX37-F1
#
_cell.length_a   1.000
_cell.length_b   1.000
_cell.length_c   1.000
_cell.angle_alpha   90.00
_cell.angle_beta   90.00
_cell.angle_gamma   90.00
#
_symmetry.space_group_name_H-M   'P 1'
#
loop_
_entity.id
_entity.type
_entity.pdbx_description
1 polymer ?
#
loop_
_entity_poly.entity_id
_entity_poly.type
_entity_poly.pdbx_seq_one_letter_code
_entity_poly.pdbx_strand_id
1 'polypeptide(L)'
;MAGITASSPEEARQQVSAQIRDAIKEATPHAVYPDDEFEGRSVRVAGWDPEETQSNEALLQRSTARLAARGWQVFPEATDSEDRSALLFKDGLANGRLYAANQSLTFVGDLEA
;
A
#
# COMPACT_ATOMS: atom_id res chain seq x y z
N MET A 1 -17.07 -10.89 -3.10
CA MET A 1 -15.81 -10.44 -2.49
C MET A 1 -14.72 -10.68 -3.52
N ALA A 2 -13.99 -9.65 -3.96
CA ALA A 2 -12.94 -9.80 -4.98
C ALA A 2 -11.61 -10.12 -4.29
N GLY A 3 -11.23 -11.40 -4.29
CA GLY A 3 -9.92 -11.89 -3.82
C GLY A 3 -8.81 -11.66 -4.85
N ILE A 4 -7.59 -12.07 -4.51
CA ILE A 4 -6.48 -12.13 -5.48
C ILE A 4 -6.70 -13.39 -6.32
N THR A 5 -6.85 -13.24 -7.63
CA THR A 5 -7.26 -14.32 -8.55
C THR A 5 -6.15 -14.71 -9.52
N ALA A 6 -4.93 -14.29 -9.21
CA ALA A 6 -3.76 -14.49 -10.06
C ALA A 6 -3.36 -15.96 -10.15
N SER A 7 -2.84 -16.37 -11.31
CA SER A 7 -2.36 -17.74 -11.53
C SER A 7 -0.87 -17.91 -11.28
N SER A 8 -0.17 -16.82 -10.94
CA SER A 8 1.26 -16.77 -10.62
C SER A 8 1.55 -15.72 -9.54
N PRO A 9 2.62 -15.89 -8.74
CA PRO A 9 3.01 -14.91 -7.71
C PRO A 9 3.28 -13.52 -8.29
N GLU A 10 3.78 -13.44 -9.53
CA GLU A 10 4.05 -12.18 -10.22
C GLU A 10 2.76 -11.46 -10.63
N GLU A 11 1.77 -12.18 -11.16
CA GLU A 11 0.45 -11.63 -11.45
C GLU A 11 -0.26 -11.20 -10.17
N ALA A 12 -0.12 -11.96 -9.07
CA ALA A 12 -0.67 -11.62 -7.76
C ALA A 12 -0.08 -10.29 -7.26
N ARG A 13 1.23 -10.12 -7.47
CA ARG A 13 1.98 -8.90 -7.12
C ARG A 13 1.49 -7.70 -7.90
N GLN A 14 1.37 -7.84 -9.22
CA GLN A 14 0.85 -6.77 -10.08
C GLN A 14 -0.61 -6.43 -9.75
N GLN A 15 -1.45 -7.44 -9.51
CA GLN A 15 -2.85 -7.23 -9.15
C GLN A 15 -3.00 -6.51 -7.81
N VAL A 16 -2.17 -6.86 -6.83
CA VAL A 16 -2.16 -6.19 -5.52
C VAL A 16 -1.58 -4.79 -5.58
N SER A 17 -0.43 -4.61 -6.25
CA SER A 17 0.18 -3.29 -6.40
C SER A 17 -0.78 -2.34 -7.13
N ALA A 18 -1.45 -2.81 -8.19
CA ALA A 18 -2.47 -2.04 -8.89
C ALA A 18 -3.65 -1.69 -7.97
N GLN A 19 -4.21 -2.63 -7.22
CA GLN A 19 -5.32 -2.35 -6.30
C GLN A 19 -4.97 -1.32 -5.22
N ILE A 20 -3.76 -1.43 -4.65
CA ILE A 20 -3.27 -0.52 -3.63
C ILE A 20 -3.01 0.86 -4.24
N ARG A 21 -2.32 0.92 -5.38
CA ARG A 21 -2.04 2.16 -6.10
C ARG A 21 -3.32 2.89 -6.47
N ASP A 22 -4.32 2.17 -6.95
CA ASP A 22 -5.58 2.72 -7.39
C ASP A 22 -6.40 3.26 -6.19
N ALA A 23 -6.32 2.61 -5.03
CA ALA A 23 -6.88 3.15 -3.78
C ALA A 23 -6.16 4.43 -3.32
N ILE A 24 -4.83 4.46 -3.47
CA ILE A 24 -4.00 5.64 -3.13
C ILE A 24 -4.25 6.78 -4.12
N LYS A 25 -4.44 6.52 -5.42
CA LYS A 25 -4.82 7.51 -6.43
C LYS A 25 -6.10 8.25 -6.08
N GLU A 26 -7.10 7.55 -5.58
CA GLU A 26 -8.32 8.17 -5.08
C GLU A 26 -8.12 8.97 -3.79
N ALA A 27 -7.20 8.52 -2.92
CA ALA A 27 -6.89 9.20 -1.66
C ALA A 27 -6.04 10.46 -1.86
N THR A 28 -5.16 10.44 -2.86
CA THR A 28 -4.10 11.42 -3.11
C THR A 28 -3.86 11.58 -4.61
N PRO A 29 -4.62 12.46 -5.28
CA PRO A 29 -4.49 12.66 -6.72
C PRO A 29 -3.16 13.33 -7.13
N HIS A 30 -2.47 13.98 -6.20
CA HIS A 30 -1.19 14.66 -6.44
C HIS A 30 0.05 13.80 -6.18
N ALA A 31 -0.11 12.57 -5.68
CA ALA A 31 1.02 11.70 -5.43
C ALA A 31 1.70 11.26 -6.75
N VAL A 32 3.01 11.06 -6.68
CA VAL A 32 3.84 10.49 -7.73
C VAL A 32 3.77 8.98 -7.65
N TYR A 33 3.49 8.32 -8.76
CA TYR A 33 3.39 6.86 -8.84
C TYR A 33 4.61 6.34 -9.59
N PRO A 34 5.61 5.78 -8.90
CA PRO A 34 6.75 5.18 -9.57
C PRO A 34 6.29 3.98 -10.42
N ASP A 35 7.06 3.62 -11.43
CA ASP A 35 6.91 2.33 -12.09
C ASP A 35 6.97 1.20 -11.06
N ASP A 36 6.30 0.08 -11.34
CA ASP A 36 6.27 -1.09 -10.46
C ASP A 36 7.66 -1.76 -10.38
N GLU A 37 8.58 -1.14 -9.62
CA GLU A 37 9.85 -1.73 -9.25
C GLU A 37 9.65 -2.58 -7.99
N PHE A 38 9.59 -3.89 -8.20
CA PHE A 38 9.55 -4.87 -7.13
C PHE A 38 10.97 -5.13 -6.62
N GLU A 39 11.30 -4.61 -5.44
CA GLU A 39 12.53 -4.95 -4.73
C GLU A 39 12.21 -6.09 -3.76
N GLY A 40 12.38 -7.35 -4.20
CA GLY A 40 12.11 -8.53 -3.40
C GLY A 40 10.63 -8.73 -3.04
N ARG A 41 10.26 -8.42 -1.79
CA ARG A 41 8.87 -8.47 -1.26
C ARG A 41 8.23 -7.08 -1.12
N SER A 42 8.99 -6.02 -1.41
CA SER A 42 8.54 -4.64 -1.33
C SER A 42 8.25 -4.06 -2.71
N VAL A 43 7.23 -3.21 -2.79
CA VAL A 43 6.89 -2.41 -3.96
C VAL A 43 6.53 -1.01 -3.52
N ARG A 44 7.12 -0.01 -4.15
CA ARG A 44 6.74 1.38 -3.92
C ARG A 44 5.44 1.66 -4.66
N VAL A 45 4.42 2.05 -3.91
CA VAL A 45 3.07 2.26 -4.47
C VAL A 45 2.74 3.73 -4.68
N ALA A 46 3.39 4.63 -3.94
CA ALA A 46 3.31 6.08 -4.16
C ALA A 46 4.50 6.82 -3.52
N GLY A 47 4.73 8.05 -3.98
CA GLY A 47 5.62 9.04 -3.40
C GLY A 47 4.99 10.44 -3.45
N TRP A 48 5.50 11.38 -2.68
CA TRP A 48 5.06 12.77 -2.71
C TRP A 48 6.22 13.73 -2.53
N ASP A 49 6.02 14.96 -2.94
CA ASP A 49 7.01 16.01 -2.77
C ASP A 49 7.15 16.40 -1.28
N PRO A 50 8.38 16.65 -0.80
CA PRO A 50 8.63 17.14 0.56
C PRO A 50 7.92 18.45 0.87
N GLU A 51 7.62 19.24 -0.16
CA GLU A 51 6.97 20.54 -0.06
C GLU A 51 5.44 20.43 0.12
N GLU A 52 4.84 19.26 -0.16
CA GLU A 52 3.45 19.01 0.23
C GLU A 52 3.36 18.80 1.74
N THR A 53 2.56 19.65 2.39
CA THR A 53 2.41 19.74 3.86
C THR A 53 1.67 18.53 4.49
N GLN A 54 1.52 17.43 3.76
CA GLN A 54 0.77 16.27 4.20
C GLN A 54 1.66 15.36 5.07
N SER A 55 1.33 15.25 6.35
CA SER A 55 2.02 14.32 7.26
C SER A 55 1.84 12.88 6.81
N ASN A 56 2.89 12.06 6.92
CA ASN A 56 2.88 10.62 6.62
C ASN A 56 1.68 9.89 7.28
N GLU A 57 1.31 10.31 8.48
CA GLU A 57 0.15 9.78 9.22
C GLU A 57 -1.18 10.02 8.48
N ALA A 58 -1.43 11.25 8.03
CA ALA A 58 -2.66 11.59 7.32
C ALA A 58 -2.77 10.84 5.98
N LEU A 59 -1.64 10.67 5.30
CA LEU A 59 -1.55 9.93 4.04
C LEU A 59 -1.82 8.44 4.23
N LEU A 60 -1.19 7.84 5.24
CA LEU A 60 -1.43 6.44 5.58
C LEU A 60 -2.90 6.24 5.97
N GLN A 61 -3.47 7.11 6.80
CA GLN A 61 -4.88 7.03 7.21
C GLN A 61 -5.84 7.13 6.02
N ARG A 62 -5.63 8.09 5.09
CA ARG A 62 -6.48 8.22 3.89
C ARG A 62 -6.37 6.99 2.98
N SER A 63 -5.16 6.51 2.75
CA SER A 63 -4.88 5.35 1.90
C SER A 63 -5.50 4.08 2.46
N THR A 64 -5.30 3.84 3.76
CA THR A 64 -5.86 2.69 4.48
C THR A 64 -7.38 2.74 4.56
N ALA A 65 -7.99 3.92 4.74
CA ALA A 65 -9.44 4.08 4.69
C ALA A 65 -10.02 3.70 3.32
N ARG A 66 -9.35 4.07 2.22
CA ARG A 66 -9.76 3.67 0.86
C ARG A 66 -9.58 2.18 0.59
N LEU A 67 -8.49 1.60 1.09
CA LEU A 67 -8.29 0.15 1.05
C LEU A 67 -9.41 -0.59 1.81
N ALA A 68 -9.75 -0.13 3.00
CA ALA A 68 -10.85 -0.68 3.79
C ALA A 68 -12.19 -0.60 3.05
N ALA A 69 -12.48 0.53 2.40
CA ALA A 69 -13.67 0.68 1.55
C ALA A 69 -13.70 -0.30 0.36
N ARG A 70 -12.54 -0.75 -0.11
CA ARG A 70 -12.37 -1.78 -1.16
C ARG A 70 -12.32 -3.21 -0.60
N GLY A 71 -12.73 -3.40 0.66
CA GLY A 71 -12.83 -4.71 1.30
C GLY A 71 -11.50 -5.29 1.81
N TRP A 72 -10.47 -4.46 1.93
CA TRP A 72 -9.24 -4.85 2.63
C TRP A 72 -9.45 -4.76 4.14
N GLN A 73 -8.86 -5.68 4.88
CA GLN A 73 -8.78 -5.54 6.34
C GLN A 73 -7.51 -4.79 6.67
N VAL A 74 -7.64 -3.68 7.41
CA VAL A 74 -6.52 -2.79 7.70
C VAL A 74 -6.40 -2.56 9.20
N PHE A 75 -5.20 -2.76 9.73
CA PHE A 75 -4.88 -2.55 11.14
C PHE A 75 -3.70 -1.57 11.23
N PRO A 76 -3.94 -0.30 11.62
CA PRO A 76 -2.86 0.65 11.80
C PRO A 76 -1.93 0.18 12.94
N GLU A 77 -0.64 0.24 12.71
CA GLU A 77 0.38 -0.03 13.72
C GLU A 77 0.94 1.30 14.22
N ALA A 78 0.95 1.46 15.55
CA ALA A 78 1.63 2.57 16.19
C ALA A 78 3.11 2.17 16.34
N THR A 79 3.95 2.73 15.49
CA THR A 79 5.42 2.68 15.61
C THR A 79 5.90 3.91 16.38
N ASP A 80 6.92 3.75 17.24
CA ASP A 80 7.57 4.84 18.00
C ASP A 80 8.39 5.81 17.11
N SER A 81 8.45 5.56 15.80
CA SER A 81 9.14 6.39 14.80
C SER A 81 8.16 7.32 14.07
N GLU A 82 8.68 8.37 13.43
CA GLU A 82 7.90 9.21 12.49
C GLU A 82 7.34 8.41 11.30
N ASP A 83 7.95 7.25 11.03
CA ASP A 83 7.45 6.25 10.10
C ASP A 83 6.17 5.63 10.64
N ARG A 84 5.12 5.55 9.82
CA ARG A 84 3.85 4.92 10.18
C ARG A 84 3.64 3.67 9.33
N SER A 85 3.14 2.59 9.92
CA SER A 85 2.77 1.39 9.18
C SER A 85 1.35 0.93 9.47
N ALA A 86 0.79 0.15 8.56
CA ALA A 86 -0.49 -0.52 8.74
C ALA A 86 -0.42 -1.93 8.15
N LEU A 87 -0.88 -2.92 8.91
CA LEU A 87 -1.06 -4.27 8.40
C LEU A 87 -2.26 -4.32 7.47
N LEU A 88 -2.08 -4.98 6.33
CA LEU A 88 -3.07 -5.19 5.30
C LEU A 88 -3.33 -6.69 5.15
N PHE A 89 -4.58 -7.09 5.30
CA PHE A 89 -5.01 -8.45 5.06
C PHE A 89 -6.03 -8.50 3.93
N LYS A 90 -5.80 -9.44 3.01
CA LYS A 90 -6.68 -9.77 1.91
C LYS A 90 -6.53 -11.25 1.57
N ASP A 91 -7.59 -11.84 1.04
CA ASP A 91 -7.56 -13.21 0.54
C ASP A 91 -6.44 -13.38 -0.51
N GLY A 92 -5.50 -14.30 -0.27
CA GLY A 92 -4.29 -14.51 -1.07
C GLY A 92 -3.07 -13.65 -0.69
N LEU A 93 -3.15 -12.85 0.38
CA LEU A 93 -2.06 -12.02 0.88
C LEU A 93 -1.72 -12.34 2.35
N ALA A 94 -0.50 -12.82 2.57
CA ALA A 94 0.09 -13.03 3.88
C ALA A 94 1.05 -11.87 4.23
N ASN A 95 1.09 -11.50 5.51
CA ASN A 95 2.01 -10.47 6.05
C ASN A 95 2.00 -9.14 5.28
N GLY A 96 0.85 -8.75 4.71
CA GLY A 96 0.73 -7.48 4.02
C GLY A 96 0.93 -6.32 4.97
N ARG A 97 1.76 -5.35 4.57
CA ARG A 97 2.03 -4.15 5.36
C ARG A 97 2.28 -2.97 4.43
N LEU A 98 1.69 -1.83 4.76
CA LEU A 98 1.89 -0.56 4.09
C LEU A 98 2.66 0.38 5.00
N TYR A 99 3.79 0.89 4.54
CA TYR A 99 4.67 1.79 5.27
C TYR A 99 4.66 3.17 4.62
N ALA A 100 4.47 4.21 5.43
CA ALA A 100 4.64 5.60 5.06
C ALA A 100 5.93 6.14 5.68
N ALA A 101 6.97 6.27 4.88
CA ALA A 101 8.32 6.66 5.30
C ALA A 101 9.02 7.45 4.19
N ASN A 102 9.86 8.42 4.54
CA ASN A 102 10.66 9.21 3.59
C ASN A 102 9.85 9.73 2.39
N GLN A 103 8.65 10.27 2.66
CA GLN A 103 7.72 10.77 1.65
C GLN A 103 7.29 9.74 0.60
N SER A 104 7.26 8.46 0.98
CA SER A 104 6.84 7.37 0.12
C SER A 104 5.94 6.38 0.86
N LEU A 105 4.99 5.81 0.12
CA LEU A 105 4.21 4.67 0.54
C LEU A 105 4.81 3.41 -0.11
N THR A 106 5.31 2.52 0.73
CA THR A 106 5.86 1.23 0.32
C THR A 106 4.98 0.12 0.84
N PHE A 107 4.51 -0.74 -0.05
CA PHE A 107 3.82 -1.95 0.32
C PHE A 107 4.81 -3.11 0.40
N VAL A 108 4.65 -3.96 1.40
CA VAL A 108 5.43 -5.18 1.60
C VAL A 108 4.46 -6.31 1.87
N GLY A 109 4.63 -7.46 1.24
CA GLY A 109 3.75 -8.60 1.49
C GLY A 109 4.24 -9.89 0.85
N ASP A 110 3.81 -10.99 1.43
CA ASP A 110 3.98 -12.33 0.88
C ASP A 110 2.69 -12.72 0.16
N LEU A 111 2.78 -12.93 -1.15
CA LEU A 111 1.64 -13.32 -1.95
C LEU A 111 1.67 -14.82 -2.15
N GLU A 112 0.61 -15.47 -1.66
CA GLU A 112 0.40 -16.89 -1.87
C GLU A 112 -0.28 -17.03 -3.24
N ALA A 113 0.38 -17.72 -4.16
CA ALA A 113 -0.15 -18.04 -5.49
C ALA A 113 -0.93 -19.35 -5.47
#